data_AF-A0A1H9FNF6-F1
#
_entry.id   AF-A0A1H9FNF6-F1
#
_cell.length_a   1.000
_cell.length_b   1.000
_cell.length_c   1.000
_cell.angle_alpha   90.00
_cell.angle_beta   90.00
_cell.angle_gamma   90.00
#
_symmetry.space_group_name_H-M   'P 1'
#
loop_
_entity.id
_entity.type
_entity.pdbx_description
1 polymer ?
#
loop_
_entity_poly.entity_id
_entity_poly.type
_entity_poly.pdbx_seq_one_letter_code
_entity_poly.pdbx_strand_id
1 'polypeptide(L)'
;MPVYFIAENENGNYGDLRVKIGMSINVQRRIRQLQTGSPYALKLMGWIESNNDRALEKQLHQKYSSVNTHREWFALDASDVFEELKQHSISSFIATNDNAFEIVSHDRDGVPEYLGAWQWGDSEIDEFCPSCGWGGGMDYNENYGGMRCLNCGLMESSM
;
A
#
# COMPACT_ATOMS: atom_id res chain seq x y z
N MET A 1 -6.58 -8.20 -13.35
CA MET A 1 -7.43 -7.17 -12.71
C MET A 1 -6.99 -7.07 -11.28
N PRO A 2 -6.15 -6.10 -10.89
CA PRO A 2 -5.56 -6.09 -9.57
C PRO A 2 -6.63 -6.15 -8.46
N VAL A 3 -6.32 -6.95 -7.43
CA VAL A 3 -7.08 -7.00 -6.18
C VAL A 3 -6.55 -5.87 -5.29
N TYR A 4 -7.42 -4.96 -4.87
CA TYR A 4 -7.07 -3.76 -4.13
C TYR A 4 -7.58 -3.81 -2.69
N PHE A 5 -6.97 -2.95 -1.86
CA PHE A 5 -7.39 -2.63 -0.51
C PHE A 5 -7.70 -1.14 -0.42
N ILE A 6 -8.94 -0.75 -0.11
CA ILE A 6 -9.34 0.65 0.07
C ILE A 6 -9.81 0.86 1.51
N ALA A 7 -9.24 1.82 2.22
CA ALA A 7 -9.65 2.18 3.58
C ALA A 7 -10.53 3.43 3.61
N GLU A 8 -11.45 3.48 4.57
CA GLU A 8 -12.04 4.73 5.07
C GLU A 8 -10.99 5.47 5.92
N ASN A 9 -10.67 6.72 5.56
CA ASN A 9 -9.59 7.52 6.16
C ASN A 9 -10.15 8.69 6.97
N GLU A 10 -10.99 8.42 7.96
CA GLU A 10 -11.67 9.46 8.74
C GLU A 10 -11.01 9.73 10.11
N ASN A 11 -10.52 8.70 10.80
CA ASN A 11 -10.24 8.81 12.25
C ASN A 11 -8.77 8.81 12.65
N GLY A 12 -7.83 8.61 11.70
CA GLY A 12 -6.40 8.50 11.99
C GLY A 12 -6.00 7.31 12.86
N ASN A 13 -6.95 6.48 13.31
CA ASN A 13 -6.70 5.23 13.99
C ASN A 13 -6.45 4.13 12.96
N TYR A 14 -5.19 3.70 12.85
CA TYR A 14 -4.77 2.67 11.90
C TYR A 14 -4.88 1.23 12.42
N GLY A 15 -5.30 1.04 13.68
CA GLY A 15 -5.57 -0.28 14.28
C GLY A 15 -7.04 -0.65 14.36
N ASP A 16 -7.92 0.04 13.62
CA ASP A 16 -9.33 -0.34 13.42
C ASP A 16 -9.87 0.34 12.16
N LEU A 17 -9.34 -0.08 11.00
CA LEU A 17 -9.73 0.48 9.71
C LEU A 17 -10.86 -0.32 9.08
N ARG A 18 -11.80 0.40 8.47
CA ARG A 18 -12.77 -0.22 7.58
C ARG A 18 -12.17 -0.35 6.18
N VAL A 19 -11.76 -1.56 5.83
CA VAL A 19 -11.05 -1.88 4.59
C VAL A 19 -11.95 -2.65 3.65
N LYS A 20 -12.05 -2.17 2.41
CA LYS A 20 -12.68 -2.86 1.30
C LYS A 20 -11.67 -3.66 0.51
N ILE A 21 -11.95 -4.95 0.32
CA ILE A 21 -11.18 -5.83 -0.56
C ILE A 21 -12.02 -6.07 -1.83
N GLY A 22 -11.48 -5.71 -2.98
CA GLY A 22 -12.16 -5.95 -4.26
C GLY A 22 -11.22 -5.94 -5.45
N MET A 23 -11.73 -6.15 -6.67
CA MET A 23 -10.91 -6.07 -7.89
C MET A 23 -11.37 -5.00 -8.89
N SER A 24 -10.45 -4.43 -9.65
CA SER A 24 -10.77 -3.53 -10.76
C SER A 24 -9.63 -3.40 -11.76
N ILE A 25 -9.96 -3.21 -13.05
CA ILE A 25 -8.97 -2.78 -14.06
C ILE A 25 -8.49 -1.35 -13.80
N ASN A 26 -9.36 -0.49 -13.27
CA ASN A 26 -9.05 0.91 -13.02
C ASN A 26 -9.45 1.29 -11.58
N VAL A 27 -8.55 1.03 -10.66
CA VAL A 27 -8.74 1.23 -9.22
C VAL A 27 -9.07 2.69 -8.90
N GLN A 28 -8.39 3.65 -9.54
CA GLN A 28 -8.64 5.08 -9.34
C GLN A 28 -10.06 5.50 -9.74
N ARG A 29 -10.56 5.03 -10.89
CA ARG A 29 -11.96 5.25 -11.30
C ARG A 29 -12.91 4.58 -10.31
N ARG A 30 -12.59 3.39 -9.83
CA ARG A 30 -13.41 2.64 -8.87
C ARG A 30 -13.53 3.37 -7.53
N ILE A 31 -12.44 3.92 -6.99
CA ILE A 31 -12.44 4.73 -5.76
C ILE A 31 -13.38 5.92 -5.92
N ARG A 32 -13.27 6.68 -7.02
CA ARG A 32 -14.17 7.83 -7.28
C ARG A 32 -15.65 7.42 -7.33
N GLN A 33 -15.96 6.28 -7.91
CA GLN A 33 -17.34 5.76 -7.92
C GLN A 33 -17.80 5.37 -6.52
N LEU A 34 -16.98 4.67 -5.74
CA LEU A 34 -17.30 4.29 -4.37
C LEU A 34 -17.48 5.52 -3.46
N GLN A 35 -16.67 6.57 -3.67
CA GLN A 35 -16.73 7.82 -2.91
C GLN A 35 -18.09 8.50 -3.03
N THR A 36 -18.78 8.42 -4.18
CA THR A 36 -20.12 9.03 -4.35
C THR A 36 -21.18 8.44 -3.41
N GLY A 37 -20.97 7.22 -2.92
CA GLY A 37 -21.87 6.54 -1.98
C GLY A 37 -21.32 6.45 -0.56
N SER A 38 -20.15 7.03 -0.28
CA SER A 38 -19.53 7.02 1.05
C SER A 38 -19.41 8.44 1.60
N PRO A 39 -19.87 8.71 2.84
CA PRO A 39 -19.64 9.98 3.49
C PRO A 39 -18.16 10.17 3.90
N TYR A 40 -17.40 9.08 3.99
CA TYR A 40 -16.01 9.08 4.46
C TYR A 40 -15.03 9.12 3.30
N ALA A 41 -13.90 9.78 3.49
CA ALA A 41 -12.83 9.83 2.49
C ALA A 41 -12.24 8.44 2.27
N LEU A 42 -12.27 7.96 1.02
CA LEU A 42 -11.72 6.66 0.66
C LEU A 42 -10.31 6.80 0.10
N LYS A 43 -9.37 5.99 0.61
CA LYS A 43 -7.97 5.98 0.17
C LYS A 43 -7.51 4.56 -0.18
N LEU A 44 -6.73 4.44 -1.25
CA LEU A 44 -6.14 3.18 -1.69
C LEU A 44 -4.96 2.83 -0.80
N MET A 45 -4.96 1.68 -0.13
CA MET A 45 -3.81 1.22 0.65
C MET A 45 -2.75 0.55 -0.23
N GLY A 46 -3.20 -0.24 -1.20
CA GLY A 46 -2.34 -1.01 -2.08
C GLY A 46 -3.13 -1.96 -2.96
N TRP A 47 -2.42 -2.71 -3.80
CA TRP A 47 -3.00 -3.70 -4.69
C TRP A 47 -2.04 -4.86 -4.99
N ILE A 48 -2.61 -5.97 -5.44
CA ILE A 48 -1.90 -7.18 -5.86
C ILE A 48 -2.29 -7.49 -7.30
N GLU A 49 -1.28 -7.65 -8.14
CA GLU A 49 -1.42 -8.16 -9.51
C GLU A 49 -1.31 -9.68 -9.49
N SER A 50 -2.35 -10.38 -9.96
CA SER A 50 -2.37 -11.83 -10.01
C SER A 50 -2.79 -12.33 -11.39
N ASN A 51 -2.31 -13.52 -11.74
CA ASN A 51 -2.82 -14.23 -12.91
C ASN A 51 -4.23 -14.80 -12.68
N ASN A 52 -4.68 -14.89 -11.42
CA ASN A 52 -5.98 -15.42 -11.06
C ASN A 52 -6.68 -14.56 -10.00
N ASP A 53 -6.99 -13.32 -10.37
CA ASP A 53 -7.52 -12.30 -9.46
C ASP A 53 -8.78 -12.74 -8.72
N ARG A 54 -9.69 -13.46 -9.39
CA ARG A 54 -10.95 -13.94 -8.79
C ARG A 54 -10.72 -14.98 -7.70
N ALA A 55 -9.75 -15.87 -7.90
CA ALA A 55 -9.39 -16.81 -6.86
C ALA A 55 -8.74 -16.10 -5.68
N LEU A 56 -7.87 -15.12 -5.96
CA LEU A 56 -7.21 -14.33 -4.92
C LEU A 56 -8.21 -13.51 -4.09
N GLU A 57 -9.11 -12.75 -4.71
CA GLU A 57 -10.16 -12.00 -3.99
C GLU A 57 -11.00 -12.92 -3.10
N LYS A 58 -11.43 -14.06 -3.64
CA LYS A 58 -12.20 -15.06 -2.88
C LYS A 58 -11.40 -15.61 -1.70
N GLN A 59 -10.12 -15.91 -1.89
CA GLN A 59 -9.23 -16.38 -0.83
C GLN A 59 -9.10 -15.33 0.28
N LEU A 60 -8.91 -14.06 -0.08
CA LEU A 60 -8.81 -12.96 0.89
C LEU A 60 -10.12 -12.74 1.65
N HIS A 61 -11.26 -12.78 0.97
CA HIS A 61 -12.57 -12.69 1.63
C HIS A 61 -12.80 -13.85 2.60
N GLN A 62 -12.33 -15.06 2.27
CA GLN A 62 -12.38 -16.20 3.17
C GLN A 62 -11.44 -16.02 4.37
N LYS A 63 -10.19 -15.58 4.12
CA LYS A 63 -9.18 -15.32 5.15
C LYS A 63 -9.69 -14.33 6.21
N TYR A 64 -10.30 -13.23 5.78
CA TYR A 64 -10.80 -12.17 6.67
C TYR A 64 -12.30 -12.29 7.01
N SER A 65 -12.92 -13.44 6.75
CA SER A 65 -14.36 -13.62 6.94
C SER A 65 -14.83 -13.41 8.38
N SER A 66 -13.99 -13.69 9.39
CA SER A 66 -14.29 -13.48 10.81
C SER A 66 -14.47 -12.02 11.19
N VAL A 67 -13.87 -11.10 10.43
CA VAL A 67 -13.90 -9.64 10.65
C VAL A 67 -14.68 -8.91 9.56
N ASN A 68 -15.51 -9.64 8.80
CA ASN A 68 -16.38 -9.05 7.79
C ASN A 68 -17.45 -8.19 8.46
N THR A 69 -17.46 -6.89 8.16
CA THR A 69 -18.44 -5.96 8.72
C THR A 69 -19.67 -5.85 7.82
N HIS A 70 -19.46 -5.73 6.51
CA HIS A 70 -20.55 -5.62 5.54
C HIS A 70 -20.10 -5.94 4.11
N ARG A 71 -20.63 -7.03 3.53
CA ARG A 71 -20.35 -7.43 2.15
C ARG A 71 -18.84 -7.59 1.89
N GLU A 72 -18.23 -6.64 1.21
CA GLU A 72 -16.82 -6.63 0.82
C GLU A 72 -15.97 -5.75 1.76
N TRP A 73 -16.51 -5.35 2.91
CA TRP A 73 -15.86 -4.51 3.92
C TRP A 73 -15.50 -5.31 5.16
N PHE A 74 -14.31 -5.07 5.69
CA PHE A 74 -13.67 -5.80 6.77
C PHE A 74 -13.09 -4.81 7.79
N ALA A 75 -13.10 -5.16 9.07
CA ALA A 75 -12.39 -4.42 10.11
C ALA A 75 -10.96 -5.00 10.20
N LEU A 76 -9.97 -4.25 9.74
CA LEU A 76 -8.57 -4.69 9.64
C LEU A 76 -7.63 -3.62 10.20
N ASP A 77 -6.48 -4.05 10.67
CA ASP A 77 -5.40 -3.15 11.00
C ASP A 77 -4.60 -2.83 9.74
N ALA A 78 -3.92 -1.67 9.74
CA ALA A 78 -2.97 -1.35 8.68
C ALA A 78 -1.91 -2.46 8.54
N SER A 79 -1.43 -3.02 9.65
CA SER A 79 -0.47 -4.14 9.64
C SER A 79 -1.01 -5.38 8.95
N ASP A 80 -2.31 -5.69 9.05
CA ASP A 80 -2.89 -6.85 8.36
C ASP A 80 -2.78 -6.69 6.84
N VAL A 81 -3.07 -5.49 6.35
CA VAL A 81 -2.97 -5.17 4.91
C VAL A 81 -1.51 -5.12 4.47
N PHE A 82 -0.63 -4.56 5.28
CA PHE A 82 0.80 -4.50 5.01
C PHE A 82 1.41 -5.89 4.85
N GLU A 83 1.16 -6.77 5.83
CA GLU A 83 1.64 -8.16 5.81
C GLU A 83 1.05 -8.95 4.66
N GLU A 84 -0.23 -8.72 4.31
CA GLU A 84 -0.80 -9.31 3.10
C GLU A 84 -0.04 -8.85 1.86
N LEU A 85 0.15 -7.55 1.64
CA LEU A 85 0.89 -7.05 0.48
C LEU A 85 2.31 -7.62 0.45
N LYS A 86 3.00 -7.65 1.59
CA LYS A 86 4.36 -8.19 1.71
C LYS A 86 4.43 -9.67 1.32
N GLN A 87 3.43 -10.48 1.69
CA GLN A 87 3.35 -11.91 1.31
C GLN A 87 3.30 -12.14 -0.20
N HIS A 88 2.83 -11.17 -0.99
CA HIS A 88 2.80 -11.25 -2.46
C HIS A 88 4.01 -10.59 -3.14
N SER A 89 4.89 -9.91 -2.37
CA SER A 89 6.18 -9.35 -2.79
C SER A 89 6.16 -8.70 -4.18
N ILE A 90 6.83 -9.27 -5.19
CA ILE A 90 6.96 -8.71 -6.55
C ILE A 90 5.63 -8.51 -7.28
N SER A 91 4.55 -9.11 -6.80
CA SER A 91 3.21 -8.97 -7.35
C SER A 91 2.37 -7.91 -6.62
N SER A 92 2.88 -7.30 -5.55
CA SER A 92 2.14 -6.31 -4.77
C SER A 92 2.71 -4.91 -4.87
N PHE A 93 1.86 -3.95 -4.54
CA PHE A 93 2.17 -2.54 -4.51
C PHE A 93 1.47 -1.87 -3.33
N ILE A 94 2.17 -1.01 -2.61
CA ILE A 94 1.57 -0.02 -1.71
C ILE A 94 1.19 1.24 -2.50
N ALA A 95 0.15 1.95 -2.07
CA ALA A 95 -0.10 3.29 -2.59
C ALA A 95 0.88 4.27 -1.95
N THR A 96 1.72 4.88 -2.78
CA THR A 96 2.67 5.89 -2.32
C THR A 96 1.98 7.24 -2.15
N ASN A 97 2.46 8.01 -1.19
CA ASN A 97 2.05 9.40 -1.01
C ASN A 97 2.83 10.28 -2.02
N ASP A 98 2.18 11.27 -2.63
CA ASP A 98 2.82 12.17 -3.59
C ASP A 98 4.01 12.96 -2.98
N ASN A 99 4.03 13.09 -1.65
CA ASN A 99 5.06 13.78 -0.87
C ASN A 99 5.93 12.82 -0.03
N ALA A 100 6.01 11.55 -0.43
CA ALA A 100 7.00 10.64 0.12
C ALA A 100 8.41 11.30 0.08
N PHE A 101 9.17 11.17 1.18
CA PHE A 101 10.50 11.80 1.37
C PHE A 101 10.55 13.31 1.59
N GLU A 102 9.42 13.97 1.82
CA GLU A 102 9.44 15.34 2.33
C GLU A 102 9.94 15.34 3.80
N ILE A 103 10.90 16.22 4.13
CA ILE A 103 11.38 16.39 5.52
C ILE A 103 10.26 17.06 6.32
N VAL A 104 9.76 16.36 7.35
CA VAL A 104 8.67 16.83 8.21
C VAL A 104 9.17 17.38 9.54
N SER A 105 10.27 16.85 10.06
CA SER A 105 10.87 17.28 11.33
C SER A 105 12.35 16.94 11.35
N HIS A 106 13.09 17.53 12.28
CA HIS A 106 14.43 17.07 12.66
C HIS A 106 14.37 16.57 14.10
N ASP A 107 15.03 15.46 14.40
CA ASP A 107 15.12 14.94 15.75
C ASP A 107 16.05 15.78 16.64
N ARG A 108 16.28 15.34 17.88
CA ARG A 108 17.14 16.05 18.85
C ARG A 108 18.60 16.14 18.41
N ASP A 109 19.05 15.22 17.57
CA ASP A 109 20.41 15.13 17.06
C ASP A 109 20.55 15.83 15.69
N GLY A 110 19.48 16.42 15.19
CA GLY A 110 19.45 17.14 13.90
C GLY A 110 19.32 16.20 12.69
N VAL A 111 18.96 14.94 12.91
CA VAL A 111 18.67 13.97 11.84
C VAL A 111 17.30 14.29 11.24
N PRO A 112 17.19 14.46 9.91
CA PRO A 112 15.90 14.68 9.27
C PRO A 112 14.98 13.46 9.38
N GLU A 113 13.75 13.69 9.82
CA GLU A 113 12.64 12.76 9.77
C GLU A 113 11.84 13.02 8.49
N TYR A 114 11.62 11.96 7.72
CA TYR A 114 10.97 12.01 6.41
C TYR A 114 9.55 11.46 6.49
N LEU A 115 8.67 11.95 5.61
CA LEU A 115 7.35 11.38 5.44
C LEU A 115 7.46 10.02 4.72
N GLY A 116 7.01 8.97 5.40
CA GLY A 116 7.01 7.61 4.87
C GLY A 116 6.24 7.48 3.56
N ALA A 117 6.66 6.53 2.71
CA ALA A 117 6.03 6.29 1.42
C ALA A 117 4.56 5.85 1.56
N TRP A 118 4.23 5.16 2.66
CA TRP A 118 2.90 4.65 2.94
C TRP A 118 2.23 5.45 4.06
N GLN A 119 1.03 6.00 3.84
CA GLN A 119 0.40 6.85 4.86
C GLN A 119 -0.11 6.10 6.12
N TRP A 120 -0.15 4.76 6.13
CA TRP A 120 -0.73 3.98 7.23
C TRP A 120 0.32 3.38 8.18
N GLY A 121 1.60 3.54 7.88
CA GLY A 121 2.70 2.98 8.65
C GLY A 121 4.02 3.10 7.90
N ASP A 122 5.10 2.71 8.57
CA ASP A 122 6.42 2.74 7.98
C ASP A 122 6.61 1.53 7.05
N SER A 123 7.25 1.76 5.91
CA SER A 123 7.64 0.71 4.96
C SER A 123 9.15 0.80 4.76
N GLU A 124 9.86 -0.33 4.89
CA GLU A 124 11.29 -0.34 4.62
C GLU A 124 11.55 -0.30 3.10
N ILE A 125 12.69 0.30 2.70
CA ILE A 125 13.02 0.54 1.29
C ILE A 125 13.27 -0.75 0.51
N ASP A 126 13.63 -1.84 1.19
CA ASP A 126 13.82 -3.19 0.66
C ASP A 126 12.53 -4.01 0.64
N GLU A 127 11.50 -3.60 1.39
CA GLU A 127 10.16 -4.19 1.33
C GLU A 127 9.33 -3.57 0.20
N PHE A 128 9.27 -2.24 0.16
CA PHE A 128 8.49 -1.51 -0.83
C PHE A 128 9.29 -0.36 -1.43
N CYS A 129 9.28 -0.27 -2.76
CA CYS A 129 9.92 0.84 -3.44
C CYS A 129 9.20 2.14 -3.05
N PRO A 130 9.90 3.12 -2.48
CA PRO A 130 9.23 4.29 -1.91
C PRO A 130 8.73 5.28 -2.97
N SER A 131 9.18 5.15 -4.23
CA SER A 131 8.66 5.96 -5.36
C SER A 131 7.42 5.34 -6.00
N CYS A 132 7.47 4.06 -6.36
CA CYS A 132 6.38 3.41 -7.12
C CYS A 132 5.54 2.42 -6.31
N GLY A 133 5.91 2.18 -5.05
CA GLY A 133 5.21 1.30 -4.12
C GLY A 133 5.42 -0.19 -4.35
N TRP A 134 6.29 -0.62 -5.27
CA TRP A 134 6.44 -2.04 -5.64
C TRP A 134 7.04 -2.90 -4.51
N GLY A 135 6.42 -4.03 -4.20
CA GLY A 135 6.77 -4.96 -3.11
C GLY A 135 8.02 -5.83 -3.34
N GLY A 136 8.77 -5.56 -4.40
CA GLY A 136 10.15 -6.06 -4.56
C GLY A 136 11.20 -5.09 -4.02
N GLY A 137 10.78 -3.96 -3.46
CA GLY A 137 11.67 -2.99 -2.84
C GLY A 137 12.72 -2.38 -3.78
N MET A 138 13.78 -1.89 -3.14
CA MET A 138 15.05 -1.51 -3.73
C MET A 138 16.04 -2.66 -3.58
N ASP A 139 16.77 -3.00 -4.64
CA ASP A 139 17.74 -4.10 -4.67
C ASP A 139 19.14 -3.56 -4.99
N TYR A 140 20.18 -4.12 -4.38
CA TYR A 140 21.55 -3.65 -4.62
C TYR A 140 22.05 -4.09 -5.99
N ASN A 141 22.45 -3.12 -6.83
CA ASN A 141 22.97 -3.41 -8.15
C ASN A 141 24.48 -3.12 -8.23
N GLU A 142 25.28 -4.17 -8.36
CA GLU A 142 26.75 -4.08 -8.47
C GLU A 142 27.22 -3.22 -9.66
N ASN A 143 26.50 -3.21 -10.79
CA ASN A 143 26.91 -2.44 -11.97
C ASN A 143 26.79 -0.93 -11.76
N TYR A 144 25.92 -0.51 -10.84
CA TYR A 144 25.68 0.90 -10.52
C TYR A 144 26.23 1.29 -9.15
N GLY A 145 26.67 0.33 -8.33
CA GLY A 145 27.24 0.56 -7.01
C GLY A 145 26.25 1.16 -6.01
N GLY A 146 24.97 0.80 -6.08
CA GLY A 146 23.93 1.34 -5.21
C GLY A 146 22.59 0.65 -5.33
N MET A 147 21.64 1.04 -4.49
CA MET A 147 20.30 0.47 -4.47
C MET A 147 19.46 0.95 -5.66
N ARG A 148 18.72 0.03 -6.29
CA ARG A 148 17.85 0.30 -7.45
C ARG A 148 16.53 -0.46 -7.39
N CYS A 149 15.42 0.20 -7.66
CA CYS A 149 14.16 -0.49 -7.88
C CYS A 149 14.13 -1.16 -9.26
N LEU A 150 13.86 -2.46 -9.31
CA LEU A 150 13.76 -3.18 -10.59
C LEU A 150 12.49 -2.83 -11.38
N ASN A 151 11.44 -2.36 -10.71
CA ASN A 151 10.17 -1.98 -11.35
C ASN A 151 10.19 -0.57 -11.98
N CYS A 152 10.51 0.48 -11.21
CA CYS A 152 10.51 1.87 -11.73
C CYS A 152 11.89 2.41 -12.10
N GLY A 153 12.97 1.71 -11.73
CA GLY A 153 14.34 2.15 -12.03
C GLY A 153 14.89 3.26 -11.14
N LEU A 154 14.20 3.62 -10.06
CA LEU A 154 14.70 4.54 -9.04
C LEU A 154 16.07 4.07 -8.53
N MET A 155 17.01 4.99 -8.35
CA MET A 155 18.34 4.74 -7.79
C MET A 155 18.54 5.57 -6.54
N GLU A 156 19.28 5.06 -5.56
CA GLU A 156 19.58 5.76 -4.30
C GLU A 156 20.27 7.12 -4.51
N SER A 157 21.13 7.24 -5.53
CA SER A 157 21.78 8.51 -5.88
C SER A 157 20.84 9.60 -6.41
N SER A 158 19.57 9.25 -6.65
CA SER A 158 18.52 10.14 -7.15
C SER A 158 17.46 10.48 -6.10
N MET A 159 17.61 9.99 -4.86
CA MET A 159 16.80 10.35 -3.68
C MET A 159 17.41 11.56 -2.98
#